data_AF-A0A3D8I8Y2-F1
#
_entry.id   AF-A0A3D8I8Y2-F1
#
_cell.length_a   1.000
_cell.length_b   1.000
_cell.length_c   1.000
_cell.angle_alpha   90.00
_cell.angle_beta   90.00
_cell.angle_gamma   90.00
#
_symmetry.space_group_name_H-M   'P 1'
#
loop_
_entity.id
_entity.type
_entity.pdbx_description
1 polymer ?
#
loop_
_entity_poly.entity_id
_entity_poly.type
_entity_poly.pdbx_seq_one_letter_code
_entity_poly.pdbx_strand_id
1 'polypeptide(L)'
;WGYIRMPYVLSYIKETHRKEIADYEARVAKNPSLKLPPLESYTDYKQALKEKECFTYKLGKALITANSVRGGGRIFAYLQFFQEVRKLKKEFRGKRK
;
A
#
# COMPACT_ATOMS: atom_id res chain seq x y z
N TRP A 1 12.37 24.40 0.12
CA TRP A 1 12.45 24.16 -1.34
C TRP A 1 12.12 22.72 -1.77
N GLY A 2 12.20 21.70 -0.90
CA GLY A 2 11.93 20.29 -1.28
C GLY A 2 10.47 19.96 -1.60
N TYR A 3 9.49 20.44 -0.82
CA TYR A 3 8.08 20.05 -0.97
C TYR A 3 7.43 20.48 -2.28
N ILE A 4 7.87 21.59 -2.88
CA ILE A 4 7.35 22.06 -4.18
C ILE A 4 7.77 21.13 -5.31
N ARG A 5 8.95 20.49 -5.21
CA ARG A 5 9.46 19.56 -6.21
C ARG A 5 8.84 18.16 -6.10
N MET A 6 8.36 17.77 -4.91
CA MET A 6 7.84 16.43 -4.65
C MET A 6 6.71 15.99 -5.60
N PRO A 7 5.69 16.80 -5.92
CA PRO A 7 4.64 16.39 -6.85
C PRO A 7 5.17 16.04 -8.24
N TYR A 8 6.15 16.81 -8.75
CA TYR A 8 6.75 16.57 -10.06
C TYR A 8 7.55 15.26 -10.09
N VAL A 9 8.33 15.00 -9.06
CA VAL A 9 9.11 13.76 -8.93
C VAL A 9 8.18 12.55 -8.85
N LEU A 10 7.12 12.63 -8.03
CA LEU A 10 6.13 11.54 -7.92
C LEU A 10 5.40 11.30 -9.23
N SER A 11 5.02 12.36 -9.96
CA SER A 11 4.41 12.23 -11.28
C SER A 11 5.35 11.58 -12.29
N TYR A 12 6.64 11.94 -12.27
CA TYR A 12 7.65 11.34 -13.12
C TYR A 12 7.83 9.84 -12.84
N ILE A 13 8.01 9.46 -11.57
CA ILE A 13 8.13 8.05 -11.16
C ILE A 13 6.90 7.23 -11.57
N LYS A 14 5.70 7.82 -11.45
CA LYS A 14 4.46 7.16 -11.87
C LYS A 14 4.45 6.91 -13.37
N GLU A 15 4.89 7.88 -14.16
CA GLU A 15 4.91 7.79 -15.61
C GLU A 15 5.96 6.78 -16.10
N THR A 16 7.16 6.77 -15.50
CA THR A 16 8.21 5.79 -15.83
C THR A 16 7.75 4.37 -15.53
N HIS A 17 7.16 4.15 -14.35
CA HIS A 17 6.62 2.83 -13.98
C HIS A 17 5.54 2.34 -14.93
N ARG A 18 4.67 3.23 -15.43
CA ARG A 18 3.65 2.87 -16.43
C ARG A 18 4.27 2.42 -17.74
N LYS A 19 5.33 3.11 -18.20
CA LYS A 19 6.06 2.75 -19.42
C LYS A 19 6.77 1.41 -19.26
N GLU A 20 7.42 1.18 -18.14
CA GLU A 20 8.10 -0.09 -17.82
C GLU A 20 7.12 -1.28 -17.83
N ILE A 21 5.90 -1.10 -17.29
CA ILE A 21 4.85 -2.13 -17.37
C ILE A 21 4.48 -2.44 -18.83
N ALA A 22 4.22 -1.41 -19.63
CA ALA A 22 3.85 -1.59 -21.04
C ALA A 22 4.96 -2.28 -21.85
N ASP A 23 6.22 -1.88 -21.62
CA ASP A 23 7.39 -2.49 -22.25
C ASP A 23 7.56 -3.96 -21.82
N TYR A 24 7.31 -4.26 -20.54
CA TYR A 24 7.31 -5.63 -20.03
C TYR A 24 6.22 -6.48 -20.70
N GLU A 25 4.99 -5.98 -20.79
CA GLU A 25 3.88 -6.69 -21.45
C GLU A 25 4.19 -6.95 -22.93
N ALA A 26 4.77 -5.98 -23.64
CA ALA A 26 5.21 -6.14 -25.03
C ALA A 26 6.33 -7.21 -25.17
N ARG A 27 7.24 -7.31 -24.20
CA ARG A 27 8.29 -8.35 -24.19
C ARG A 27 7.71 -9.74 -23.91
N VAL A 28 6.77 -9.85 -22.97
CA VAL A 28 6.07 -11.11 -22.67
C VAL A 28 5.22 -11.57 -23.85
N ALA A 29 4.57 -10.65 -24.57
CA ALA A 29 3.79 -10.98 -25.76
C ALA A 29 4.66 -11.56 -26.89
N LYS A 30 5.90 -11.08 -27.04
CA LYS A 30 6.86 -11.63 -28.01
C LYS A 30 7.44 -12.97 -27.56
N ASN A 31 7.71 -13.11 -26.27
CA ASN A 31 8.37 -14.27 -25.68
C ASN A 31 7.65 -14.67 -24.37
N PRO A 32 6.69 -15.62 -24.43
CA PRO A 32 5.90 -16.01 -23.26
C PRO A 32 6.71 -16.61 -22.09
N SER A 33 7.93 -17.09 -22.35
CA SER A 33 8.84 -17.64 -21.35
C SER A 33 9.38 -16.60 -20.36
N LEU A 34 9.34 -15.31 -20.71
CA LEU A 34 9.79 -14.21 -19.84
C LEU A 34 8.73 -13.78 -18.81
N LYS A 35 7.56 -14.44 -18.79
CA LYS A 35 6.49 -14.11 -17.85
C LYS A 35 6.95 -14.37 -16.42
N LEU A 36 6.94 -13.32 -15.61
CA LEU A 36 7.17 -13.42 -14.18
C LEU A 36 6.17 -14.38 -13.54
N PRO A 37 6.61 -15.20 -12.58
CA PRO A 37 5.72 -16.12 -11.91
C PRO A 37 4.74 -15.32 -11.01
N PRO A 38 3.57 -15.89 -10.69
CA PRO A 38 2.55 -15.21 -9.90
C PRO A 38 3.09 -14.86 -8.51
N LEU A 39 2.56 -13.80 -7.89
CA LEU A 39 3.04 -13.29 -6.60
C LEU A 39 3.03 -14.34 -5.47
N GLU A 40 2.16 -15.34 -5.58
CA GLU A 40 2.02 -16.42 -4.60
C GLU A 40 3.16 -17.44 -4.65
N SER A 41 3.87 -17.51 -5.78
CA SER A 41 4.98 -18.45 -6.00
C SER A 41 6.27 -18.01 -5.30
N TYR A 42 6.37 -16.75 -4.89
CA TYR A 42 7.57 -16.23 -4.25
C TYR A 42 7.68 -16.76 -2.82
N THR A 43 8.90 -17.13 -2.43
CA THR A 43 9.18 -17.80 -1.15
C THR A 43 8.80 -16.98 0.09
N ASP A 44 8.86 -15.64 -0.03
CA ASP A 44 8.56 -14.67 1.02
C ASP A 44 7.07 -14.29 1.09
N TYR A 45 6.25 -14.71 0.13
CA TYR A 45 4.83 -14.35 0.06
C TYR A 45 4.06 -14.67 1.35
N LYS A 46 4.31 -15.86 1.92
CA LYS A 46 3.69 -16.28 3.19
C LYS A 46 4.12 -15.39 4.36
N GLN A 47 5.35 -14.90 4.37
CA GLN A 47 5.85 -13.99 5.39
C GLN A 47 5.23 -12.60 5.21
N ALA A 48 5.12 -12.11 3.98
CA ALA A 48 4.46 -10.83 3.67
C ALA A 48 2.98 -10.84 4.08
N LEU A 49 2.27 -11.96 3.92
CA LEU A 49 0.90 -12.11 4.40
C LEU A 49 0.79 -11.97 5.93
N LYS A 50 1.72 -12.58 6.68
CA LYS A 50 1.77 -12.43 8.14
C LYS A 50 2.08 -10.99 8.55
N GLU A 51 2.98 -10.31 7.82
CA GLU A 51 3.32 -8.91 8.09
C GLU A 51 2.11 -7.97 7.88
N LYS A 52 1.22 -8.27 6.93
CA LYS A 52 -0.03 -7.52 6.75
C LYS A 52 -0.96 -7.60 7.98
N GLU A 53 -0.83 -8.64 8.80
CA GLU A 53 -1.59 -8.76 10.04
C GLU A 53 -1.00 -7.94 11.20
N CYS A 54 0.22 -7.44 11.03
CA CYS A 54 0.92 -6.65 12.03
C CYS A 54 0.13 -5.37 12.38
N PHE A 55 0.22 -4.99 13.65
CA PHE A 55 -0.44 -3.82 14.18
C PHE A 55 -0.01 -2.54 13.45
N THR A 56 1.28 -2.37 13.19
CA THR A 56 1.85 -1.20 12.51
C THR A 56 1.33 -1.07 11.08
N TYR A 57 1.26 -2.20 10.35
CA TYR A 57 0.71 -2.23 8.99
C TYR A 57 -0.77 -1.82 8.97
N LYS A 58 -1.61 -2.45 9.81
CA LYS A 58 -3.03 -2.13 9.91
C LYS A 58 -3.27 -0.67 10.33
N LEU A 59 -2.46 -0.15 11.26
CA LEU A 59 -2.49 1.24 11.68
C LEU A 59 -2.16 2.20 10.53
N GLY A 60 -1.07 1.93 9.80
CA GLY A 60 -0.67 2.73 8.63
C GLY A 60 -1.74 2.72 7.54
N LYS A 61 -2.34 1.55 7.27
CA LYS A 61 -3.45 1.42 6.31
C LYS A 61 -4.63 2.31 6.70
N ALA A 62 -5.08 2.27 7.96
CA ALA A 62 -6.18 3.09 8.44
C ALA A 62 -5.87 4.60 8.33
N LEU A 63 -4.61 4.99 8.57
CA LEU A 63 -4.17 6.38 8.44
C LEU A 63 -4.22 6.87 6.98
N ILE A 64 -3.74 6.04 6.04
CA ILE A 64 -3.78 6.35 4.60
C ILE A 64 -5.24 6.50 4.16
N THR A 65 -6.12 5.59 4.57
CA THR A 65 -7.55 5.66 4.27
C THR A 65 -8.15 6.98 4.76
N ALA A 66 -7.88 7.37 6.01
CA ALA A 66 -8.37 8.64 6.55
C ALA A 66 -7.86 9.85 5.77
N ASN A 67 -6.59 9.83 5.33
CA ASN A 67 -5.98 10.92 4.58
C ASN A 67 -6.43 10.98 3.11
N SER A 68 -6.89 9.87 2.54
CA SER A 68 -7.40 9.82 1.16
C SER A 68 -8.77 10.49 0.98
N VAL A 69 -9.52 10.72 2.08
CA VAL A 69 -10.82 11.40 2.04
C VAL A 69 -10.64 12.87 1.66
N ARG A 70 -11.33 13.28 0.59
CA ARG A 70 -11.27 14.65 0.04
C ARG A 70 -12.47 15.46 0.52
N GLY A 71 -12.28 16.76 0.77
CA GLY A 71 -13.37 17.68 1.15
C GLY A 71 -13.76 17.62 2.63
N GLY A 72 -14.99 18.03 2.95
CA GLY A 72 -15.48 18.24 4.33
C GLY A 72 -15.60 16.97 5.20
N GLY A 73 -15.55 15.78 4.62
CA GLY A 73 -15.64 14.49 5.33
C GLY A 73 -14.38 14.11 6.11
N ARG A 74 -13.29 14.89 6.02
CA ARG A 74 -11.99 14.55 6.62
C ARG A 74 -12.04 14.42 8.14
N ILE A 75 -12.79 15.29 8.81
CA ILE A 75 -12.95 15.25 10.27
C ILE A 75 -13.61 13.93 10.71
N PHE A 76 -14.67 13.52 10.01
CA PHE A 76 -15.35 12.23 10.26
C PHE A 76 -14.43 11.03 9.98
N ALA A 77 -13.61 11.11 8.93
CA ALA A 77 -12.63 10.08 8.61
C ALA A 77 -11.58 9.90 9.73
N TYR A 78 -11.11 11.00 10.33
CA TYR A 78 -10.20 10.94 11.48
C TYR A 78 -10.89 10.42 12.74
N LEU A 79 -12.15 10.78 13.00
CA LEU A 79 -12.92 10.22 14.11
C LEU A 79 -13.05 8.69 13.98
N GLN A 80 -13.38 8.20 12.78
CA GLN A 80 -13.44 6.77 12.49
C GLN A 80 -12.07 6.11 12.66
N PHE A 81 -11.00 6.75 12.17
CA PHE A 81 -9.63 6.28 12.38
C PHE A 81 -9.31 6.11 13.88
N PHE A 82 -9.59 7.10 14.73
CA PHE A 82 -9.33 6.97 16.16
C PHE A 82 -10.11 5.82 16.81
N GLN A 83 -11.36 5.59 16.39
CA GLN A 83 -12.13 4.43 16.85
C GLN A 83 -11.48 3.11 16.41
N GLU A 84 -10.99 3.04 15.17
CA GLU A 84 -10.30 1.87 14.62
C GLU A 84 -8.98 1.60 15.36
N VAL A 85 -8.18 2.63 15.63
CA VAL A 85 -6.96 2.54 16.46
C VAL A 85 -7.27 1.98 17.86
N ARG A 86 -8.37 2.40 18.48
CA ARG A 86 -8.78 1.87 19.79
C ARG A 86 -9.13 0.38 19.73
N LYS A 87 -9.84 -0.06 18.67
CA LYS A 87 -10.14 -1.49 18.45
C LYS A 87 -8.86 -2.29 18.21
N LEU A 88 -7.99 -1.78 17.35
CA LEU A 88 -6.71 -2.40 17.00
C LEU A 88 -5.80 -2.58 18.22
N LYS A 89 -5.75 -1.57 19.09
CA LYS A 89 -5.00 -1.61 20.36
C LYS A 89 -5.56 -2.67 21.32
N LYS A 90 -6.88 -2.89 21.34
CA LYS A 90 -7.51 -3.96 22.14
C LYS A 90 -7.17 -5.33 21.57
N GLU A 91 -7.28 -5.53 20.27
CA GLU A 91 -6.93 -6.80 19.59
C GLU A 91 -5.47 -7.17 19.85
N PHE A 92 -4.56 -6.20 19.70
CA PHE A 92 -3.13 -6.41 19.93
C PHE A 92 -2.80 -6.69 21.41
N ARG A 93 -3.47 -6.00 22.36
CA ARG A 93 -3.32 -6.28 23.79
C ARG A 93 -3.87 -7.65 24.17
N GLY A 94 -4.95 -8.10 23.52
CA GLY A 94 -5.55 -9.42 23.72
C GLY A 94 -4.67 -10.54 23.19
N LYS A 95 -4.03 -10.37 22.03
CA LYS A 95 -3.08 -11.35 21.45
C LYS A 95 -1.75 -11.50 22.21
N ARG A 96 -1.42 -10.55 23.09
CA ARG A 96 -0.20 -10.57 23.91
C ARG A 96 -0.43 -11.18 25.31
N LYS A 97 -1.69 -11.42 25.68
CA LYS A 97 -2.05 -12.18 26.88
C LYS A 97 -2.16 -13.66 26.52
#